data_AF-A0A972UUC8-F1
#
_entry.id   AF-A0A972UUC8-F1
#
_cell.length_a   1.000
_cell.length_b   1.000
_cell.length_c   1.000
_cell.angle_alpha   90.00
_cell.angle_beta   90.00
_cell.angle_gamma   90.00
#
_symmetry.space_group_name_H-M   'P 1'
#
loop_
_entity.id
_entity.type
_entity.pdbx_description
1 polymer ?
#
loop_
_entity_poly.entity_id
_entity_poly.type
_entity_poly.pdbx_seq_one_letter_code
_entity_poly.pdbx_strand_id
1 'polypeptide(L)'
;ALGSGSFAFAENYIFTKEAFMDYWNALSEKGFLSMEHQMYMPRLVSSLTEALKELKISNPEKHFVVYNIPGLRRNLLLLSKQPITSEIIENAYGLLANGQRNAKEPLYPKPDTAQNNLINKIVMNGWKAELDSAKINITPSTDNRPFVAQLGKMNNFNFKQLKQISVVSDFGGFPLTKKLLIGILAIISILIIPLLLLPYLTSKEKLKTKPWVYFFLLGMGYIIIEIVLMQKFSLFIGASFYSIATVLFTMLIASGIGSRYAEKVKNHCIFIRIAVLLILIIVTFNLIVGLFGGLPVFWRSVITAILIFPLGFFMGMPFPRGGLRVKELIDWGFAVNGIASVLGSTAIMFVVFAWGFNAALLMGGVLYILAFLLFRKEKGWN
;
A
#
# COMPACT_ATOMS: atom_id res chain seq x y z
N ALA A 1 -15.07 -3.57 -11.98
CA ALA A 1 -13.96 -2.76 -11.40
C ALA A 1 -14.07 -1.26 -11.73
N LEU A 2 -14.19 -0.85 -13.01
CA LEU A 2 -14.25 0.57 -13.45
C LEU A 2 -15.41 1.37 -12.83
N GLY A 3 -16.55 0.72 -12.59
CA GLY A 3 -17.74 1.34 -12.00
C GLY A 3 -17.79 1.35 -10.46
N SER A 4 -16.81 0.76 -9.75
CA SER A 4 -16.86 0.63 -8.28
C SER A 4 -15.78 1.42 -7.52
N GLY A 5 -14.83 2.08 -8.20
CA GLY A 5 -13.72 2.78 -7.54
C GLY A 5 -12.65 1.84 -6.96
N SER A 6 -12.81 0.53 -7.13
CA SER A 6 -11.92 -0.52 -6.62
C SER A 6 -10.44 -0.38 -7.04
N PHE A 7 -10.17 0.24 -8.20
CA PHE A 7 -8.80 0.49 -8.66
C PHE A 7 -7.96 1.33 -7.71
N ALA A 8 -8.59 2.24 -6.97
CA ALA A 8 -7.88 3.09 -6.02
C ALA A 8 -7.29 2.28 -4.85
N PHE A 9 -7.85 1.11 -4.55
CA PHE A 9 -7.37 0.21 -3.51
C PHE A 9 -6.36 -0.82 -4.03
N ALA A 10 -6.24 -0.99 -5.34
CA ALA A 10 -5.36 -1.98 -5.93
C ALA A 10 -3.90 -1.52 -5.92
N GLU A 11 -3.00 -2.40 -5.50
CA GLU A 11 -1.57 -2.21 -5.65
C GLU A 11 -1.20 -2.31 -7.14
N ASN A 12 -0.34 -1.40 -7.60
CA ASN A 12 0.18 -1.43 -8.94
C ASN A 12 1.67 -1.09 -8.94
N TYR A 13 2.48 -2.14 -9.04
CA TYR A 13 3.94 -2.05 -8.99
C TYR A 13 4.56 -1.62 -10.33
N ILE A 14 3.88 -1.78 -11.48
CA ILE A 14 4.47 -1.45 -12.78
C ILE A 14 4.63 0.06 -13.05
N PHE A 15 4.14 0.90 -12.14
CA PHE A 15 4.22 2.36 -12.22
C PHE A 15 4.97 2.99 -11.03
N THR A 16 5.73 2.20 -10.27
CA THR A 16 6.54 2.70 -9.15
C THR A 16 7.86 3.25 -9.64
N LYS A 17 8.50 4.07 -8.79
CA LYS A 17 9.86 4.56 -8.99
C LYS A 17 10.83 3.39 -9.21
N GLU A 18 10.75 2.36 -8.37
CA GLU A 18 11.58 1.15 -8.48
C GLU A 18 11.35 0.43 -9.82
N ALA A 19 10.10 0.31 -10.29
CA ALA A 19 9.84 -0.25 -11.61
C ALA A 19 10.46 0.56 -12.76
N PHE A 20 10.46 1.90 -12.68
CA PHE A 20 11.19 2.72 -13.66
C PHE A 20 12.70 2.51 -13.61
N MET A 21 13.28 2.25 -12.43
CA MET A 21 14.69 1.89 -12.32
C MET A 21 14.95 0.54 -12.99
N ASP A 22 14.08 -0.45 -12.77
CA ASP A 22 14.18 -1.76 -13.42
C ASP A 22 14.03 -1.65 -14.94
N TYR A 23 13.08 -0.86 -15.44
CA TYR A 23 12.93 -0.63 -16.87
C TYR A 23 14.16 0.01 -17.48
N TRP A 24 14.76 1.00 -16.82
CA TRP A 24 15.99 1.62 -17.27
C TRP A 24 17.14 0.60 -17.36
N ASN A 25 17.31 -0.22 -16.33
CA ASN A 25 18.37 -1.22 -16.28
C ASN A 25 18.18 -2.34 -17.31
N ALA A 26 16.93 -2.73 -17.56
CA ALA A 26 16.59 -3.74 -18.57
C ALA A 26 16.66 -3.21 -20.01
N LEU A 27 16.62 -1.89 -20.21
CA LEU A 27 16.63 -1.30 -21.55
C LEU A 27 17.99 -1.47 -22.22
N SER A 28 17.99 -1.92 -23.47
CA SER A 28 19.21 -1.88 -24.30
C SER A 28 19.64 -0.44 -24.59
N GLU A 29 20.91 -0.23 -24.96
CA GLU A 29 21.45 1.11 -25.23
C GLU A 29 20.70 1.87 -26.33
N LYS A 30 20.10 1.17 -27.30
CA LYS A 30 19.28 1.76 -28.39
C LYS A 30 17.79 1.50 -28.21
N GLY A 31 17.40 0.95 -27.06
CA GLY A 31 16.03 0.54 -26.79
C GLY A 31 15.13 1.73 -26.47
N PHE A 32 13.82 1.50 -26.66
CA PHE A 32 12.79 2.41 -26.21
C PHE A 32 11.79 1.65 -25.34
N LEU A 33 11.41 2.25 -24.21
CA LEU A 33 10.24 1.86 -23.43
C LEU A 33 9.10 2.80 -23.84
N SER A 34 7.94 2.22 -24.18
CA SER A 34 6.71 2.97 -24.43
C SER A 34 5.65 2.59 -23.41
N MET A 35 5.04 3.58 -22.77
CA MET A 35 3.99 3.38 -21.77
C MET A 35 2.79 4.28 -22.08
N GLU A 36 1.60 3.69 -22.11
CA GLU A 36 0.33 4.39 -22.31
C GLU A 36 -0.41 4.52 -20.98
N HIS A 37 -0.88 5.71 -20.66
CA HIS A 37 -1.88 5.85 -19.61
C HIS A 37 -2.81 7.07 -19.79
N GLN A 38 -4.09 6.87 -19.50
CA GLN A 38 -5.11 7.93 -19.51
C GLN A 38 -4.93 8.96 -18.38
N MET A 39 -4.95 8.53 -17.11
CA MET A 39 -5.04 9.46 -15.95
C MET A 39 -3.74 9.63 -15.13
N TYR A 40 -2.88 8.61 -15.04
CA TYR A 40 -1.77 8.60 -14.08
C TYR A 40 -0.52 9.34 -14.55
N MET A 41 -0.49 9.81 -15.80
CA MET A 41 0.74 10.28 -16.46
C MET A 41 1.54 11.32 -15.65
N PRO A 42 0.94 12.35 -15.02
CA PRO A 42 1.71 13.29 -14.17
C PRO A 42 2.45 12.60 -13.00
N ARG A 43 1.82 11.60 -12.38
CA ARG A 43 2.42 10.83 -11.29
C ARG A 43 3.49 9.84 -11.79
N LEU A 44 3.28 9.26 -12.97
CA LEU A 44 4.28 8.42 -13.65
C LEU A 44 5.54 9.25 -13.95
N VAL A 45 5.40 10.46 -14.50
CA VAL A 45 6.53 11.36 -14.76
C VAL A 45 7.24 11.75 -13.46
N SER A 46 6.49 11.99 -12.38
CA SER A 46 7.10 12.22 -11.06
C SER A 46 7.91 11.01 -10.57
N SER A 47 7.40 9.79 -10.81
CA SER A 47 8.08 8.55 -10.41
C SER A 47 9.30 8.25 -11.29
N LEU A 48 9.21 8.49 -12.60
CA LEU A 48 10.31 8.37 -13.56
C LEU A 48 11.44 9.36 -13.25
N THR A 49 11.11 10.64 -13.06
CA THR A 49 12.11 11.67 -12.79
C THR A 49 12.86 11.42 -11.48
N GLU A 50 12.19 10.92 -10.44
CA GLU A 50 12.88 10.46 -9.22
C GLU A 50 13.74 9.22 -9.45
N ALA A 51 13.25 8.25 -10.24
CA ALA A 51 14.01 7.04 -10.58
C ALA A 51 15.33 7.37 -11.30
N LEU A 52 15.29 8.24 -12.32
CA LEU A 52 16.49 8.65 -13.07
C LEU A 52 17.45 9.46 -12.18
N LYS A 53 16.94 10.27 -11.25
CA LYS A 53 17.76 10.98 -10.25
C LYS A 53 18.45 10.01 -9.29
N GLU A 54 17.75 9.00 -8.80
CA GLU A 54 18.29 7.98 -7.89
C GLU A 54 19.37 7.11 -8.58
N LEU A 55 19.17 6.81 -9.86
CA LEU A 55 20.17 6.19 -10.73
C LEU A 55 21.33 7.13 -11.12
N LYS A 56 21.30 8.40 -10.70
CA LYS A 56 22.31 9.43 -10.98
C LYS A 56 22.54 9.65 -12.49
N ILE A 57 21.47 9.53 -13.30
CA ILE A 57 21.53 9.81 -14.73
C ILE A 57 21.71 11.32 -14.95
N SER A 58 22.68 11.69 -15.78
CA SER A 58 22.94 13.09 -16.12
C SER A 58 21.88 13.62 -17.09
N ASN A 59 21.35 14.82 -16.83
CA ASN A 59 20.28 15.43 -17.64
C ASN A 59 19.08 14.50 -17.86
N PRO A 60 18.43 13.99 -16.78
CA PRO A 60 17.35 13.00 -16.87
C PRO A 60 16.19 13.43 -17.78
N GLU A 61 15.97 14.74 -17.89
CA GLU A 61 14.94 15.36 -18.70
C GLU A 61 15.14 15.15 -20.22
N LYS A 62 16.37 14.85 -20.67
CA LYS A 62 16.65 14.55 -22.09
C LYS A 62 16.30 13.13 -22.50
N HIS A 63 15.97 12.25 -21.56
CA HIS A 63 15.84 10.82 -21.80
C HIS A 63 14.41 10.35 -22.08
N PHE A 64 13.42 11.25 -22.01
CA PHE A 64 12.03 10.88 -22.27
C PHE A 64 11.22 12.01 -22.89
N VAL A 65 10.12 11.62 -23.52
CA VAL A 65 9.12 12.51 -24.11
C VAL A 65 7.73 12.02 -23.72
N VAL A 66 6.82 12.96 -23.49
CA VAL A 66 5.42 12.68 -23.16
C VAL A 66 4.52 13.34 -24.19
N TYR A 67 3.60 12.57 -24.75
CA TYR A 67 2.59 13.02 -25.69
C TYR A 67 1.20 12.89 -25.10
N ASN A 68 0.30 13.78 -25.50
CA ASN A 68 -1.14 13.62 -25.41
C ASN A 68 -1.66 13.19 -26.79
N ILE A 69 -2.59 12.25 -26.83
CA ILE A 69 -3.38 11.91 -28.02
C ILE A 69 -4.82 12.31 -27.72
N PRO A 70 -5.22 13.56 -28.07
CA PRO A 70 -6.52 14.10 -27.70
C PRO A 70 -7.70 13.21 -28.14
N GLY A 71 -7.63 12.68 -29.37
CA GLY A 71 -8.68 11.82 -29.94
C GLY A 71 -8.92 10.52 -29.18
N LEU A 72 -7.91 10.00 -28.47
CA LEU A 72 -7.99 8.74 -27.72
C LEU A 72 -8.06 8.95 -26.20
N ARG A 73 -7.96 10.22 -25.73
CA ARG A 73 -7.83 10.56 -24.31
C ARG A 73 -6.70 9.75 -23.65
N ARG A 74 -5.57 9.57 -24.33
CA ARG A 74 -4.41 8.82 -23.84
C ARG A 74 -3.19 9.70 -23.79
N ASN A 75 -2.33 9.45 -22.81
CA ASN A 75 -0.97 9.99 -22.83
C ASN A 75 0.00 8.86 -23.12
N LEU A 76 1.06 9.15 -23.87
CA LEU A 76 2.16 8.24 -24.16
C LEU A 76 3.43 8.79 -23.56
N LEU A 77 4.17 7.93 -22.87
CA LEU A 77 5.52 8.18 -22.39
C LEU A 77 6.48 7.30 -23.18
N LEU A 78 7.49 7.91 -23.79
CA LEU A 78 8.60 7.23 -24.44
C LEU A 78 9.88 7.52 -23.66
N LEU A 79 10.61 6.49 -23.27
CA LEU A 79 11.86 6.56 -22.50
C LEU A 79 12.99 5.85 -23.25
N SER A 80 14.18 6.44 -23.27
CA SER A 80 15.39 5.85 -23.86
C SER A 80 16.64 6.18 -23.05
N LYS A 81 17.63 5.27 -23.11
CA LYS A 81 18.98 5.51 -22.58
C LYS A 81 19.74 6.58 -23.37
N GLN A 82 19.41 6.76 -24.64
CA GLN A 82 19.97 7.84 -25.45
C GLN A 82 19.15 9.12 -25.27
N PRO A 83 19.79 10.30 -25.30
CA PRO A 83 19.07 11.56 -25.36
C PRO A 83 18.10 11.58 -26.55
N ILE A 84 16.85 11.94 -26.28
CA ILE A 84 15.78 12.02 -27.27
C ILE A 84 16.05 13.23 -28.17
N THR A 85 16.25 12.99 -29.46
CA THR A 85 16.48 14.03 -30.47
C THR A 85 15.16 14.63 -30.96
N SER A 86 15.21 15.84 -31.54
CA SER A 86 14.03 16.48 -32.15
C SER A 86 13.39 15.60 -33.22
N GLU A 87 14.20 14.88 -33.99
CA GLU A 87 13.72 13.92 -34.99
C GLU A 87 12.88 12.79 -34.35
N ILE A 88 13.31 12.24 -33.21
CA ILE A 88 12.54 11.24 -32.47
C ILE A 88 11.25 11.88 -31.92
N ILE A 89 11.32 13.11 -31.40
CA ILE A 89 10.14 13.80 -30.86
C ILE A 89 9.05 13.94 -31.94
N GLU A 90 9.45 14.35 -33.14
CA GLU A 90 8.54 14.56 -34.27
C GLU A 90 8.04 13.24 -34.87
N ASN A 91 8.88 12.20 -34.95
CA ASN A 91 8.56 10.98 -35.69
C ASN A 91 8.08 9.79 -34.82
N ALA A 92 8.25 9.83 -33.49
CA ALA A 92 7.84 8.73 -32.61
C ALA A 92 6.38 8.33 -32.83
N TYR A 93 6.08 7.03 -32.84
CA TYR A 93 4.74 6.47 -33.11
C TYR A 93 4.18 6.69 -34.53
N GLY A 94 4.92 7.35 -35.44
CA GLY A 94 4.55 7.49 -36.85
C GLY A 94 3.20 8.15 -37.08
N LEU A 95 2.49 7.70 -38.12
CA LEU A 95 1.11 8.08 -38.41
C LEU A 95 0.16 7.25 -37.56
N LEU A 96 -0.60 7.90 -36.68
CA LEU A 96 -1.70 7.24 -35.96
C LEU A 96 -2.85 6.96 -36.94
N ALA A 97 -3.67 5.94 -36.65
CA ALA A 97 -4.60 5.23 -37.55
C ALA A 97 -5.56 6.08 -38.44
N ASN A 98 -5.64 7.41 -38.23
CA ASN A 98 -6.43 8.33 -39.04
C ASN A 98 -5.59 9.18 -40.02
N GLY A 99 -4.33 8.81 -40.30
CA GLY A 99 -3.49 9.46 -41.31
C GLY A 99 -3.03 10.89 -40.97
N GLN A 100 -3.34 11.40 -39.78
CA GLN A 100 -2.94 12.73 -39.34
C GLN A 100 -1.66 12.66 -38.49
N ARG A 101 -0.57 13.29 -38.96
CA ARG A 101 0.64 13.54 -38.15
C ARG A 101 0.35 14.40 -36.91
N ASN A 102 -0.72 15.21 -36.95
CA ASN A 102 -1.12 16.16 -35.90
C ASN A 102 -2.02 15.57 -34.79
N ALA A 103 -2.20 14.24 -34.74
CA ALA A 103 -3.04 13.63 -33.71
C ALA A 103 -2.35 13.49 -32.34
N LYS A 104 -1.05 13.82 -32.25
CA LYS A 104 -0.26 13.79 -31.01
C LYS A 104 0.27 15.19 -30.70
N GLU A 105 0.19 15.59 -29.44
CA GLU A 105 0.70 16.86 -28.95
C GLU A 105 1.75 16.59 -27.87
N PRO A 106 3.00 17.08 -28.00
CA PRO A 106 3.98 16.93 -26.93
C PRO A 106 3.51 17.71 -25.69
N LEU A 107 3.44 17.02 -24.56
CA LEU A 107 3.27 17.59 -23.23
C LEU A 107 4.63 17.95 -22.61
N TYR A 108 5.67 17.18 -22.95
CA TYR A 108 7.06 17.41 -22.59
C TYR A 108 8.01 16.73 -23.60
N PRO A 109 9.11 17.37 -24.05
CA PRO A 109 9.36 18.81 -23.94
C PRO A 109 8.39 19.59 -24.82
N LYS A 110 7.95 20.78 -24.38
CA LYS A 110 7.00 21.62 -25.14
C LYS A 110 7.59 23.03 -25.36
N PRO A 111 7.42 23.66 -26.55
CA PRO A 111 7.85 25.04 -26.80
C PRO A 111 7.14 26.08 -25.90
N ASP A 112 7.80 27.23 -25.72
CA ASP A 112 7.56 28.26 -24.67
C ASP A 112 6.13 28.81 -24.53
N THR A 113 5.25 28.68 -25.52
CA THR A 113 3.93 29.32 -25.52
C THR A 113 2.84 28.54 -24.78
N ALA A 114 3.14 27.36 -24.22
CA ALA A 114 2.19 26.52 -23.47
C ALA A 114 2.79 25.84 -22.22
N GLN A 115 3.71 26.52 -21.53
CA GLN A 115 4.40 26.05 -20.32
C GLN A 115 3.47 25.73 -19.12
N ASN A 116 2.17 26.00 -19.22
CA ASN A 116 1.25 25.88 -18.08
C ASN A 116 0.73 24.44 -17.83
N ASN A 117 1.14 23.45 -18.63
CA ASN A 117 0.73 22.06 -18.40
C ASN A 117 1.50 21.41 -17.23
N LEU A 118 0.81 20.61 -16.42
CA LEU A 118 1.36 20.04 -15.18
C LEU A 118 2.58 19.14 -15.41
N ILE A 119 2.62 18.38 -16.52
CA ILE A 119 3.73 17.48 -16.81
C ILE A 119 5.02 18.27 -17.04
N ASN A 120 4.96 19.33 -17.86
CA ASN A 120 6.11 20.19 -18.10
C ASN A 120 6.61 20.83 -16.80
N LYS A 121 5.71 21.34 -15.95
CA LYS A 121 6.08 21.90 -14.65
C LYS A 121 6.75 20.87 -13.72
N ILE A 122 6.27 19.63 -13.70
CA ILE A 122 6.89 18.55 -12.91
C ILE A 122 8.33 18.31 -13.35
N VAL A 123 8.60 18.29 -14.66
CA VAL A 123 9.95 18.04 -15.17
C VAL A 123 10.87 19.23 -14.90
N MET A 124 10.40 20.46 -15.15
CA MET A 124 11.22 21.67 -15.03
C MET A 124 11.44 22.10 -13.57
N ASN A 125 10.39 22.08 -12.74
CA ASN A 125 10.42 22.59 -11.37
C ASN A 125 10.57 21.48 -10.32
N GLY A 126 10.30 20.24 -10.69
CA GLY A 126 10.20 19.10 -9.79
C GLY A 126 8.79 18.94 -9.19
N TRP A 127 8.38 17.68 -8.99
CA TRP A 127 7.06 17.34 -8.47
C TRP A 127 6.76 17.92 -7.07
N LYS A 128 7.79 18.14 -6.23
CA LYS A 128 7.61 18.71 -4.88
C LYS A 128 7.10 20.15 -4.94
N ALA A 129 7.63 20.96 -5.86
CA ALA A 129 7.24 22.35 -6.03
C ALA A 129 5.81 22.49 -6.56
N GLU A 130 5.38 21.56 -7.41
CA GLU A 130 4.04 21.53 -7.99
C GLU A 130 3.03 20.76 -7.14
N LEU A 131 3.46 20.18 -6.01
CA LEU A 131 2.60 19.30 -5.24
C LEU A 131 1.39 20.05 -4.71
N ASP A 132 1.52 21.27 -4.19
CA ASP A 132 0.39 21.98 -3.59
C ASP A 132 -0.53 22.60 -4.64
N SER A 133 0.02 23.13 -5.74
CA SER A 133 -0.72 23.77 -6.84
C SER A 133 -1.50 22.77 -7.69
N ALA A 134 -1.05 21.51 -7.79
CA ALA A 134 -1.70 20.49 -8.60
C ALA A 134 -3.10 20.13 -8.08
N LYS A 135 -4.06 19.89 -8.98
CA LYS A 135 -5.39 19.41 -8.60
C LYS A 135 -5.37 17.98 -8.05
N ILE A 136 -4.39 17.17 -8.46
CA ILE A 136 -4.27 15.76 -8.11
C ILE A 136 -3.01 15.50 -7.28
N ASN A 137 -2.95 14.37 -6.58
CA ASN A 137 -1.76 13.91 -5.89
C ASN A 137 -0.73 13.38 -6.90
N ILE A 138 0.34 14.14 -7.09
CA ILE A 138 1.46 13.80 -7.98
C ILE A 138 2.65 13.15 -7.26
N THR A 139 2.53 12.88 -5.96
CA THR A 139 3.63 12.25 -5.20
C THR A 139 4.01 10.91 -5.85
N PRO A 140 5.31 10.68 -6.15
CA PRO A 140 5.80 9.42 -6.70
C PRO A 140 5.26 8.19 -5.98
N SER A 141 4.93 7.15 -6.76
CA SER A 141 4.58 5.84 -6.21
C SER A 141 5.87 5.04 -6.00
N THR A 142 5.90 4.25 -4.93
CA THR A 142 7.05 3.39 -4.61
C THR A 142 6.54 1.98 -4.35
N ASP A 143 7.41 0.97 -4.36
CA ASP A 143 7.03 -0.39 -4.00
C ASP A 143 6.50 -0.51 -2.56
N ASN A 144 6.93 0.40 -1.68
CA ASN A 144 6.38 0.50 -0.32
C ASN A 144 4.99 1.16 -0.27
N ARG A 145 4.59 1.90 -1.32
CA ARG A 145 3.29 2.57 -1.43
C ARG A 145 2.81 2.57 -2.89
N PRO A 146 2.38 1.40 -3.42
CA PRO A 146 2.12 1.18 -4.85
C PRO A 146 0.69 1.57 -5.29
N PHE A 147 0.12 2.66 -4.75
CA PHE A 147 -1.28 3.04 -5.00
C PHE A 147 -1.38 4.19 -6.01
N VAL A 148 -1.01 3.90 -7.26
CA VAL A 148 -0.86 4.93 -8.30
C VAL A 148 -2.19 5.62 -8.60
N ALA A 149 -3.29 4.89 -8.52
CA ALA A 149 -4.66 5.37 -8.73
C ALA A 149 -5.15 6.35 -7.64
N GLN A 150 -4.49 6.44 -6.48
CA GLN A 150 -4.85 7.35 -5.37
C GLN A 150 -4.45 8.81 -5.68
N LEU A 151 -5.18 9.44 -6.59
CA LEU A 151 -4.93 10.81 -7.03
C LEU A 151 -5.71 11.84 -6.20
N GLY A 152 -6.67 11.42 -5.38
CA GLY A 152 -7.47 12.30 -4.53
C GLY A 152 -6.68 12.97 -3.40
N LYS A 153 -6.86 14.29 -3.26
CA LYS A 153 -6.30 15.10 -2.17
C LYS A 153 -7.38 15.44 -1.15
N MET A 154 -7.05 15.31 0.15
CA MET A 154 -8.03 15.58 1.21
C MET A 154 -8.50 17.05 1.21
N ASN A 155 -7.61 17.97 0.84
CA ASN A 155 -7.88 19.41 0.79
C ASN A 155 -8.91 19.80 -0.29
N ASN A 156 -9.15 18.94 -1.28
CA ASN A 156 -10.10 19.19 -2.36
C ASN A 156 -11.54 18.80 -2.01
N PHE A 157 -11.81 18.42 -0.76
CA PHE A 157 -13.13 18.00 -0.36
C PHE A 157 -14.10 19.18 -0.25
N ASN A 158 -15.22 19.09 -0.96
CA ASN A 158 -16.33 20.03 -0.86
C ASN A 158 -17.67 19.28 -0.80
N PHE A 159 -18.46 19.50 0.26
CA PHE A 159 -19.78 18.88 0.44
C PHE A 159 -20.75 19.17 -0.71
N LYS A 160 -20.64 20.33 -1.38
CA LYS A 160 -21.53 20.69 -2.50
C LYS A 160 -21.30 19.82 -3.74
N GLN A 161 -20.10 19.26 -3.90
CA GLN A 161 -19.74 18.41 -5.04
C GLN A 161 -20.22 16.96 -4.87
N LEU A 162 -20.75 16.58 -3.70
CA LEU A 162 -21.28 15.22 -3.44
C LEU A 162 -22.37 14.78 -4.43
N LYS A 163 -23.17 15.74 -4.94
CA LYS A 163 -24.25 15.47 -5.90
C LYS A 163 -23.78 15.21 -7.33
N GLN A 164 -22.51 15.49 -7.65
CA GLN A 164 -21.92 15.32 -8.99
C GLN A 164 -20.80 14.25 -9.00
N ILE A 165 -20.71 13.43 -7.95
CA ILE A 165 -19.67 12.41 -7.83
C ILE A 165 -19.89 11.32 -8.88
N SER A 166 -18.92 11.18 -9.77
CA SER A 166 -18.72 9.97 -10.57
C SER A 166 -17.60 9.12 -9.98
N VAL A 167 -17.56 7.84 -10.35
CA VAL A 167 -16.55 6.86 -9.93
C VAL A 167 -15.12 7.30 -10.32
N VAL A 168 -15.01 8.20 -11.30
CA VAL A 168 -13.75 8.72 -11.88
C VAL A 168 -13.25 9.97 -11.09
N SER A 169 -14.01 10.44 -10.10
CA SER A 169 -13.70 11.69 -9.37
C SER A 169 -12.38 11.67 -8.59
N ASP A 170 -11.90 10.49 -8.17
CA ASP A 170 -10.58 10.35 -7.53
C ASP A 170 -9.45 10.76 -8.48
N PHE A 171 -9.59 10.44 -9.78
CA PHE A 171 -8.65 10.86 -10.81
C PHE A 171 -8.72 12.36 -11.13
N GLY A 172 -9.83 13.02 -10.79
CA GLY A 172 -9.99 14.47 -10.84
C GLY A 172 -9.46 15.20 -9.62
N GLY A 173 -8.96 14.47 -8.61
CA GLY A 173 -8.37 15.02 -7.39
C GLY A 173 -9.32 15.09 -6.19
N PHE A 174 -10.58 14.68 -6.33
CA PHE A 174 -11.52 14.59 -5.21
C PHE A 174 -11.21 13.35 -4.35
N PRO A 175 -11.16 13.41 -3.01
CA PRO A 175 -10.71 12.30 -2.16
C PRO A 175 -11.79 11.22 -1.95
N LEU A 176 -12.38 10.71 -3.04
CA LEU A 176 -13.49 9.74 -2.98
C LEU A 176 -13.11 8.51 -2.16
N THR A 177 -11.95 7.94 -2.44
CA THR A 177 -11.53 6.68 -1.82
C THR A 177 -11.36 6.79 -0.31
N LYS A 178 -10.79 7.89 0.15
CA LYS A 178 -10.62 8.18 1.59
C LYS A 178 -11.97 8.43 2.27
N LYS A 179 -12.93 9.07 1.59
CA LYS A 179 -14.27 9.29 2.12
C LYS A 179 -15.09 8.01 2.19
N LEU A 180 -14.98 7.14 1.18
CA LEU A 180 -15.59 5.80 1.23
C LEU A 180 -15.05 4.99 2.41
N LEU A 181 -13.73 5.00 2.64
CA LEU A 181 -13.14 4.36 3.82
C LEU A 181 -13.67 4.93 5.13
N ILE A 182 -13.80 6.26 5.25
CA ILE A 182 -14.39 6.90 6.44
C ILE A 182 -15.84 6.45 6.63
N GLY A 183 -16.62 6.39 5.55
CA GLY A 183 -18.00 5.92 5.59
C GLY A 183 -18.12 4.47 6.05
N ILE A 184 -17.29 3.58 5.49
CA ILE A 184 -17.22 2.16 5.88
C ILE A 184 -16.84 2.05 7.35
N LEU A 185 -15.80 2.77 7.79
CA LEU A 185 -15.35 2.75 9.18
C LEU A 185 -16.42 3.28 10.14
N ALA A 186 -17.16 4.32 9.75
CA ALA A 186 -18.26 4.86 10.52
C ALA A 186 -19.42 3.86 10.65
N ILE A 187 -19.83 3.22 9.55
CA ILE A 187 -20.88 2.19 9.56
C ILE A 187 -20.47 1.01 10.44
N ILE A 188 -19.25 0.49 10.27
CA ILE A 188 -18.70 -0.59 11.10
C ILE A 188 -18.72 -0.18 12.57
N SER A 189 -18.26 1.03 12.90
CA SER A 189 -18.24 1.53 14.28
C SER A 189 -19.65 1.64 14.87
N ILE A 190 -20.61 2.18 14.11
CA ILE A 190 -22.01 2.32 14.53
C ILE A 190 -22.67 0.97 14.76
N LEU A 191 -22.38 -0.05 13.95
CA LEU A 191 -22.98 -1.37 14.09
C LEU A 191 -22.33 -2.19 15.21
N ILE A 192 -21.01 -2.14 15.32
CA ILE A 192 -20.23 -3.05 16.17
C ILE A 192 -20.04 -2.53 17.60
N ILE A 193 -19.84 -1.21 17.79
CA ILE A 193 -19.61 -0.65 19.13
C ILE A 193 -20.82 -0.87 20.05
N PRO A 194 -22.08 -0.63 19.64
CA PRO A 194 -23.23 -0.92 20.48
C PRO A 194 -23.32 -2.40 20.85
N LEU A 195 -23.07 -3.30 19.91
CA LEU A 195 -23.09 -4.75 20.16
C LEU A 195 -22.08 -5.17 21.23
N LEU A 196 -20.93 -4.48 21.32
CA LEU A 196 -19.89 -4.73 22.31
C LEU A 196 -20.22 -4.13 23.68
N LEU A 197 -20.91 -3.00 23.72
CA LEU A 197 -21.32 -2.34 24.97
C LEU A 197 -22.62 -2.92 25.54
N LEU A 198 -23.46 -3.55 24.71
CA LEU A 198 -24.75 -4.09 25.11
C LEU A 198 -24.66 -5.13 26.25
N PRO A 199 -23.72 -6.09 26.22
CA PRO A 199 -23.59 -7.04 27.31
C PRO A 199 -22.87 -6.43 28.54
N TYR A 200 -22.22 -5.25 28.43
CA TYR A 200 -21.74 -4.50 29.61
C TYR A 200 -22.89 -3.82 30.37
N LEU A 201 -24.03 -3.59 29.70
CA LEU A 201 -25.24 -3.02 30.32
C LEU A 201 -26.11 -4.10 30.95
N THR A 202 -26.02 -5.36 30.50
CA THR A 202 -26.92 -6.45 30.91
C THR A 202 -26.24 -7.59 31.70
N SER A 203 -24.95 -7.85 31.51
CA SER A 203 -24.21 -8.91 32.21
C SER A 203 -23.52 -8.39 33.49
N LYS A 204 -23.52 -9.22 34.53
CA LYS A 204 -22.72 -8.97 35.75
C LYS A 204 -21.23 -9.25 35.54
N GLU A 205 -20.90 -10.11 34.58
CA GLU A 205 -19.53 -10.53 34.30
C GLU A 205 -18.99 -9.87 33.02
N LYS A 206 -17.85 -9.18 33.17
CA LYS A 206 -17.24 -8.36 32.12
C LYS A 206 -15.73 -8.30 32.26
N LEU A 207 -15.04 -8.11 31.13
CA LEU A 207 -13.60 -7.85 31.15
C LEU A 207 -13.31 -6.51 31.84
N LYS A 208 -12.25 -6.50 32.64
CA LYS A 208 -11.65 -5.25 33.11
C LYS A 208 -10.99 -4.51 31.94
N THR A 209 -10.75 -3.21 32.11
CA THR A 209 -10.18 -2.35 31.06
C THR A 209 -8.85 -2.89 30.50
N LYS A 210 -7.98 -3.46 31.35
CA LYS A 210 -6.68 -3.96 30.91
C LYS A 210 -6.78 -5.16 29.95
N PRO A 211 -7.43 -6.29 30.32
CA PRO A 211 -7.60 -7.39 29.39
C PRO A 211 -8.42 -7.00 28.16
N TRP A 212 -9.41 -6.11 28.30
CA TRP A 212 -10.15 -5.56 27.16
C TRP A 212 -9.21 -4.88 26.14
N VAL A 213 -8.40 -3.91 26.59
CA VAL A 213 -7.45 -3.21 25.72
C VAL A 213 -6.40 -4.16 25.18
N TYR A 214 -5.96 -5.15 25.96
CA TYR A 214 -5.02 -6.17 25.51
C TYR A 214 -5.56 -6.98 24.32
N PHE A 215 -6.76 -7.56 24.42
CA PHE A 215 -7.35 -8.34 23.33
C PHE A 215 -7.66 -7.48 22.11
N PHE A 216 -8.04 -6.21 22.31
CA PHE A 216 -8.23 -5.23 21.25
C PHE A 216 -6.92 -4.98 20.49
N LEU A 217 -5.84 -4.68 21.20
CA LEU A 217 -4.52 -4.44 20.59
C LEU A 217 -4.00 -5.66 19.84
N LEU A 218 -4.22 -6.87 20.37
CA LEU A 218 -3.83 -8.11 19.69
C LEU A 218 -4.60 -8.30 18.37
N GLY A 219 -5.92 -8.11 18.37
CA GLY A 219 -6.74 -8.30 17.17
C GLY A 219 -6.38 -7.28 16.09
N MET A 220 -6.28 -6.01 16.48
CA MET A 220 -5.86 -4.94 15.58
C MET A 220 -4.43 -5.15 15.06
N GLY A 221 -3.48 -5.51 15.92
CA GLY A 221 -2.09 -5.75 15.53
C GLY A 221 -1.94 -6.95 14.59
N TYR A 222 -2.65 -8.06 14.87
CA TYR A 222 -2.61 -9.27 14.06
C TYR A 222 -3.10 -8.99 12.63
N ILE A 223 -4.31 -8.43 12.49
CA ILE A 223 -4.90 -8.21 11.16
C ILE A 223 -4.13 -7.16 10.35
N ILE A 224 -3.58 -6.14 11.01
CA ILE A 224 -2.75 -5.10 10.36
C ILE A 224 -1.53 -5.76 9.71
N ILE A 225 -0.80 -6.54 10.49
CA ILE A 225 0.40 -7.22 10.00
C ILE A 225 0.02 -8.19 8.89
N GLU A 226 -1.02 -9.00 9.09
CA GLU A 226 -1.44 -10.03 8.15
C GLU A 226 -1.82 -9.43 6.78
N ILE A 227 -2.69 -8.42 6.74
CA ILE A 227 -3.10 -7.76 5.50
C ILE A 227 -1.91 -7.10 4.81
N VAL A 228 -1.08 -6.38 5.56
CA VAL A 228 0.07 -5.68 4.97
C VAL A 228 1.09 -6.67 4.40
N LEU A 229 1.29 -7.82 5.06
CA LEU A 229 2.11 -8.90 4.50
C LEU A 229 1.49 -9.46 3.21
N MET A 230 0.17 -9.72 3.16
CA MET A 230 -0.49 -10.18 1.93
C MET A 230 -0.26 -9.21 0.76
N GLN A 231 -0.40 -7.90 1.01
CA GLN A 231 -0.24 -6.86 -0.01
C GLN A 231 1.22 -6.69 -0.43
N LYS A 232 2.13 -6.63 0.54
CA LYS A 232 3.57 -6.43 0.30
C LYS A 232 4.19 -7.63 -0.43
N PHE A 233 3.88 -8.85 -0.01
CA PHE A 233 4.36 -10.07 -0.70
C PHE A 233 3.69 -10.31 -2.05
N SER A 234 2.68 -9.54 -2.43
CA SER A 234 2.14 -9.53 -3.80
C SER A 234 3.21 -9.13 -4.81
N LEU A 235 4.08 -8.15 -4.49
CA LEU A 235 5.23 -7.80 -5.34
C LEU A 235 6.16 -9.00 -5.57
N PHE A 236 6.40 -9.78 -4.52
CA PHE A 236 7.34 -10.90 -4.59
C PHE A 236 6.72 -12.13 -5.27
N ILE A 237 5.51 -12.54 -4.90
CA ILE A 237 4.87 -13.75 -5.44
C ILE A 237 4.28 -13.51 -6.84
N GLY A 238 3.77 -12.32 -7.11
CA GLY A 238 3.09 -11.97 -8.36
C GLY A 238 1.58 -11.79 -8.16
N ALA A 239 0.77 -12.65 -8.77
CA ALA A 239 -0.69 -12.46 -8.75
C ALA A 239 -1.26 -12.48 -7.32
N SER A 240 -2.14 -11.52 -7.00
CA SER A 240 -2.66 -11.30 -5.64
C SER A 240 -3.32 -12.53 -5.03
N PHE A 241 -3.94 -13.40 -5.84
CA PHE A 241 -4.54 -14.65 -5.37
C PHE A 241 -3.52 -15.57 -4.70
N TYR A 242 -2.34 -15.78 -5.31
CA TYR A 242 -1.30 -16.63 -4.74
C TYR A 242 -0.70 -16.02 -3.47
N SER A 243 -0.55 -14.69 -3.43
CA SER A 243 -0.05 -14.00 -2.23
C SER A 243 -0.99 -14.17 -1.04
N ILE A 244 -2.29 -13.87 -1.25
CA ILE A 244 -3.32 -14.03 -0.21
C ILE A 244 -3.34 -15.47 0.30
N ALA A 245 -3.41 -16.45 -0.61
CA ALA A 245 -3.46 -17.86 -0.25
C ALA A 245 -2.21 -18.29 0.54
N THR A 246 -1.01 -17.94 0.07
CA THR A 246 0.26 -18.34 0.70
C THR A 246 0.41 -17.72 2.09
N VAL A 247 0.20 -16.41 2.19
CA VAL A 247 0.41 -15.65 3.44
C VAL A 247 -0.63 -16.06 4.49
N LEU A 248 -1.91 -16.08 4.12
CA LEU A 248 -3.00 -16.46 5.03
C LEU A 248 -2.82 -17.90 5.54
N PHE A 249 -2.59 -18.84 4.62
CA PHE A 249 -2.39 -20.25 5.00
C PHE A 249 -1.20 -20.41 5.94
N THR A 250 -0.06 -19.78 5.63
CA THR A 250 1.14 -19.83 6.47
C THR A 250 0.89 -19.22 7.84
N MET A 251 0.27 -18.03 7.90
CA MET A 251 -0.03 -17.34 9.15
C MET A 251 -0.98 -18.14 10.03
N LEU A 252 -2.04 -18.74 9.47
CA LEU A 252 -2.99 -19.56 10.22
C LEU A 252 -2.35 -20.83 10.77
N ILE A 253 -1.60 -21.59 9.95
CA ILE A 253 -0.91 -22.79 10.42
C ILE A 253 0.13 -22.44 11.47
N ALA A 254 0.99 -21.46 11.19
CA ALA A 254 2.04 -21.06 12.09
C ALA A 254 1.46 -20.57 13.43
N SER A 255 0.40 -19.75 13.40
CA SER A 255 -0.28 -19.25 14.59
C SER A 255 -0.95 -20.37 15.38
N GLY A 256 -1.58 -21.33 14.70
CA GLY A 256 -2.17 -22.52 15.34
C GLY A 256 -1.13 -23.39 16.04
N ILE A 257 0.02 -23.63 15.40
CA ILE A 257 1.15 -24.33 16.03
C ILE A 257 1.69 -23.49 17.19
N GLY A 258 1.91 -22.20 16.99
CA GLY A 258 2.39 -21.26 17.99
C GLY A 258 1.56 -21.26 19.27
N SER A 259 0.24 -21.19 19.12
CA SER A 259 -0.75 -21.26 20.20
C SER A 259 -0.52 -22.49 21.11
N ARG A 260 -0.24 -23.66 20.55
CA ARG A 260 0.04 -24.88 21.33
C ARG A 260 1.36 -24.83 22.11
N TYR A 261 2.34 -24.06 21.65
CA TYR A 261 3.61 -23.86 22.36
C TYR A 261 3.60 -22.61 23.25
N ALA A 262 2.44 -21.96 23.41
CA ALA A 262 2.31 -20.72 24.15
C ALA A 262 2.69 -20.84 25.63
N GLU A 263 2.72 -22.00 26.26
CA GLU A 263 3.16 -22.08 27.67
C GLU A 263 4.68 -22.26 27.82
N LYS A 264 5.37 -22.74 26.77
CA LYS A 264 6.78 -23.15 26.86
C LYS A 264 7.79 -22.01 26.70
N VAL A 265 7.36 -20.84 26.22
CA VAL A 265 8.24 -19.69 25.94
C VAL A 265 8.09 -18.63 27.03
N LYS A 266 9.04 -17.74 27.28
CA LYS A 266 8.83 -16.61 28.21
C LYS A 266 8.07 -15.46 27.53
N ASN A 267 7.29 -14.67 28.28
CA ASN A 267 6.51 -13.53 27.74
C ASN A 267 7.36 -12.54 26.95
N HIS A 268 8.42 -12.01 27.55
CA HIS A 268 9.28 -11.04 26.88
C HIS A 268 9.89 -11.59 25.57
N CYS A 269 10.28 -12.87 25.55
CA CYS A 269 10.86 -13.50 24.36
C CYS A 269 9.90 -13.49 23.17
N ILE A 270 8.59 -13.68 23.40
CA ILE A 270 7.60 -13.66 22.31
C ILE A 270 7.52 -12.29 21.67
N PHE A 271 7.23 -11.27 22.47
CA PHE A 271 7.02 -9.91 21.93
C PHE A 271 8.29 -9.32 21.33
N ILE A 272 9.47 -9.62 21.92
CA ILE A 272 10.77 -9.25 21.33
C ILE A 272 10.95 -9.93 19.97
N ARG A 273 10.67 -11.23 19.86
CA ARG A 273 10.81 -11.96 18.59
C ARG A 273 9.84 -11.46 17.53
N ILE A 274 8.60 -11.11 17.87
CA ILE A 274 7.65 -10.48 16.93
C ILE A 274 8.26 -9.17 16.40
N ALA A 275 8.72 -8.28 17.29
CA ALA A 275 9.31 -7.00 16.88
C ALA A 275 10.56 -7.18 16.00
N VAL A 276 11.48 -8.06 16.41
CA VAL A 276 12.71 -8.35 15.65
C VAL A 276 12.40 -8.96 14.28
N LEU A 277 11.48 -9.93 14.20
CA LEU A 277 11.11 -10.56 12.93
C LEU A 277 10.41 -9.58 11.99
N LEU A 278 9.57 -8.67 12.49
CA LEU A 278 8.98 -7.61 11.68
C LEU A 278 10.05 -6.67 11.11
N ILE A 279 11.00 -6.23 11.94
CA ILE A 279 12.10 -5.37 11.50
C ILE A 279 12.95 -6.12 10.46
N LEU A 280 13.25 -7.39 10.71
CA LEU A 280 13.99 -8.23 9.77
C LEU A 280 13.29 -8.29 8.42
N ILE A 281 11.98 -8.62 8.40
CA ILE A 281 11.18 -8.64 7.18
C ILE A 281 11.21 -7.28 6.47
N ILE A 282 11.05 -6.16 7.20
CA ILE A 282 11.08 -4.82 6.60
C ILE A 282 12.42 -4.54 5.90
N VAL A 283 13.54 -4.82 6.58
CA VAL A 283 14.89 -4.49 6.11
C VAL A 283 15.35 -5.43 4.99
N THR A 284 15.04 -6.73 5.07
CA THR A 284 15.52 -7.70 4.08
C THR A 284 14.62 -7.86 2.87
N PHE A 285 13.39 -7.30 2.89
CA PHE A 285 12.40 -7.54 1.83
C PHE A 285 12.93 -7.20 0.43
N ASN A 286 13.45 -5.98 0.22
CA ASN A 286 13.91 -5.55 -1.11
C ASN A 286 15.08 -6.42 -1.61
N LEU A 287 15.97 -6.84 -0.70
CA LEU A 287 17.07 -7.75 -1.03
C LEU A 287 16.54 -9.12 -1.50
N ILE A 288 15.53 -9.66 -0.80
CA ILE A 288 14.91 -10.94 -1.15
C ILE A 288 14.22 -10.86 -2.51
N VAL A 289 13.51 -9.75 -2.78
CA VAL A 289 12.88 -9.51 -4.09
C VAL A 289 13.93 -9.45 -5.19
N GLY A 290 15.02 -8.71 -5.00
CA GLY A 290 16.10 -8.60 -5.98
C GLY A 290 16.81 -9.93 -6.27
N LEU A 291 17.04 -10.76 -5.25
CA LEU A 291 17.76 -12.03 -5.40
C LEU A 291 16.87 -13.16 -5.94
N PHE A 292 15.61 -13.22 -5.52
CA PHE A 292 14.74 -14.38 -5.74
C PHE A 292 13.48 -14.06 -6.58
N GLY A 293 13.29 -12.82 -7.00
CA GLY A 293 12.10 -12.39 -7.76
C GLY A 293 11.95 -13.06 -9.12
N GLY A 294 13.06 -13.50 -9.73
CA GLY A 294 13.07 -14.24 -10.99
C GLY A 294 12.67 -15.71 -10.88
N LEU A 295 12.46 -16.24 -9.67
CA LEU A 295 12.10 -17.65 -9.48
C LEU A 295 10.65 -17.94 -9.90
N PRO A 296 10.32 -19.20 -10.25
CA PRO A 296 8.93 -19.63 -10.44
C PRO A 296 8.07 -19.35 -9.21
N VAL A 297 6.77 -19.12 -9.43
CA VAL A 297 5.79 -18.76 -8.37
C VAL A 297 5.85 -19.74 -7.20
N PHE A 298 5.98 -21.04 -7.46
CA PHE A 298 6.09 -22.08 -6.44
C PHE A 298 7.21 -21.79 -5.43
N TRP A 299 8.43 -21.52 -5.91
CA TRP A 299 9.58 -21.25 -5.04
C TRP A 299 9.45 -19.92 -4.31
N ARG A 300 8.87 -18.90 -4.94
CA ARG A 300 8.59 -17.61 -4.29
C ARG A 300 7.55 -17.76 -3.16
N SER A 301 6.54 -18.60 -3.35
CA SER A 301 5.59 -18.97 -2.30
C SER A 301 6.26 -19.74 -1.14
N VAL A 302 7.14 -20.70 -1.44
CA VAL A 302 7.90 -21.44 -0.40
C VAL A 302 8.79 -20.49 0.40
N ILE A 303 9.54 -19.60 -0.25
CA ILE A 303 10.37 -18.60 0.43
C ILE A 303 9.51 -17.68 1.31
N THR A 304 8.36 -17.24 0.80
CA THR A 304 7.40 -16.43 1.56
C THR A 304 6.92 -17.17 2.81
N ALA A 305 6.55 -18.44 2.66
CA ALA A 305 6.12 -19.27 3.78
C ALA A 305 7.23 -19.39 4.84
N ILE A 306 8.48 -19.65 4.43
CA ILE A 306 9.63 -19.75 5.34
C ILE A 306 9.87 -18.43 6.11
N LEU A 307 9.73 -17.28 5.46
CA LEU A 307 9.95 -15.98 6.09
C LEU A 307 8.84 -15.60 7.07
N ILE A 308 7.59 -15.91 6.74
CA ILE A 308 6.42 -15.52 7.52
C ILE A 308 6.13 -16.52 8.65
N PHE A 309 6.47 -17.79 8.48
CA PHE A 309 6.17 -18.84 9.46
C PHE A 309 6.68 -18.52 10.87
N PRO A 310 7.95 -18.09 11.10
CA PRO A 310 8.40 -17.73 12.45
C PRO A 310 7.60 -16.58 13.06
N LEU A 311 7.23 -15.59 12.24
CA LEU A 311 6.45 -14.44 12.70
C LEU A 311 5.04 -14.89 13.13
N GLY A 312 4.33 -15.64 12.29
CA GLY A 312 3.02 -16.20 12.61
C GLY A 312 3.06 -17.10 13.85
N PHE A 313 4.10 -17.91 13.98
CA PHE A 313 4.31 -18.77 15.14
C PHE A 313 4.39 -17.99 16.45
N PHE A 314 5.15 -16.90 16.52
CA PHE A 314 5.18 -16.07 17.73
C PHE A 314 3.92 -15.22 17.90
N MET A 315 3.30 -14.75 16.82
CA MET A 315 2.05 -13.98 16.87
C MET A 315 0.84 -14.81 17.33
N GLY A 316 0.86 -16.13 17.18
CA GLY A 316 -0.22 -17.02 17.66
C GLY A 316 -0.22 -17.27 19.17
N MET A 317 0.85 -16.92 19.88
CA MET A 317 1.01 -17.24 21.32
C MET A 317 0.35 -16.24 22.31
N PRO A 318 0.30 -14.92 22.05
CA PRO A 318 -0.23 -13.95 23.02
C PRO A 318 -1.72 -14.13 23.36
N PHE A 319 -2.55 -14.57 22.41
CA PHE A 319 -3.99 -14.71 22.64
C PHE A 319 -4.32 -15.80 23.68
N PRO A 320 -3.84 -17.06 23.55
CA PRO A 320 -4.03 -18.09 24.57
C PRO A 320 -3.54 -17.67 25.97
N ARG A 321 -2.42 -16.95 26.05
CA ARG A 321 -1.91 -16.44 27.33
C ARG A 321 -2.80 -15.42 28.00
N GLY A 322 -3.42 -14.55 27.20
CA GLY A 322 -4.46 -13.65 27.70
C GLY A 322 -5.65 -14.45 28.21
N GLY A 323 -6.07 -15.46 27.44
CA GLY A 323 -7.17 -16.37 27.78
C GLY A 323 -6.99 -17.05 29.14
N LEU A 324 -5.81 -17.63 29.39
CA LEU A 324 -5.50 -18.29 30.67
C LEU A 324 -5.61 -17.36 31.89
N ARG A 325 -5.41 -16.05 31.72
CA ARG A 325 -5.55 -15.07 32.82
C ARG A 325 -6.98 -14.66 33.07
N VAL A 326 -7.80 -14.55 32.03
CA VAL A 326 -9.20 -14.13 32.14
C VAL A 326 -10.18 -15.31 32.36
N LYS A 327 -9.70 -16.55 32.18
CA LYS A 327 -10.42 -17.80 32.44
C LYS A 327 -11.80 -17.83 31.75
N GLU A 328 -12.88 -17.86 32.52
CA GLU A 328 -14.26 -17.94 32.06
C GLU A 328 -14.67 -16.75 31.16
N LEU A 329 -13.95 -15.62 31.25
CA LEU A 329 -14.20 -14.45 30.39
C LEU A 329 -13.46 -14.49 29.04
N ILE A 330 -12.98 -15.67 28.60
CA ILE A 330 -12.29 -15.81 27.31
C ILE A 330 -13.18 -15.46 26.11
N ASP A 331 -14.49 -15.72 26.19
CA ASP A 331 -15.46 -15.40 25.14
C ASP A 331 -15.51 -13.90 24.85
N TRP A 332 -15.41 -13.09 25.90
CA TRP A 332 -15.25 -11.64 25.77
C TRP A 332 -13.94 -11.28 25.07
N GLY A 333 -12.86 -11.99 25.37
CA GLY A 333 -11.57 -11.81 24.70
C GLY A 333 -11.68 -12.04 23.19
N PHE A 334 -12.38 -13.11 22.77
CA PHE A 334 -12.69 -13.38 21.37
C PHE A 334 -13.53 -12.27 20.73
N ALA A 335 -14.61 -11.83 21.40
CA ALA A 335 -15.48 -10.78 20.88
C ALA A 335 -14.72 -9.47 20.63
N VAL A 336 -13.92 -9.02 21.60
CA VAL A 336 -13.13 -7.79 21.49
C VAL A 336 -12.06 -7.91 20.40
N ASN A 337 -11.40 -9.06 20.30
CA ASN A 337 -10.38 -9.31 19.30
C ASN A 337 -10.96 -9.31 17.86
N GLY A 338 -12.10 -9.97 17.65
CA GLY A 338 -12.78 -9.99 16.36
C GLY A 338 -13.17 -8.58 15.89
N ILE A 339 -13.68 -7.75 16.80
CA ILE A 339 -14.06 -6.36 16.51
C ILE A 339 -12.85 -5.51 16.16
N ALA A 340 -11.79 -5.62 16.95
CA ALA A 340 -10.55 -4.92 16.67
C ALA A 340 -9.96 -5.33 15.32
N SER A 341 -10.18 -6.57 14.89
CA SER A 341 -9.73 -7.06 13.59
C SER A 341 -10.51 -6.43 12.43
N VAL A 342 -11.84 -6.27 12.57
CA VAL A 342 -12.67 -5.59 11.55
C VAL A 342 -12.33 -4.10 11.45
N LEU A 343 -12.14 -3.42 12.59
CA LEU A 343 -11.71 -2.01 12.59
C LEU A 343 -10.30 -1.86 12.04
N GLY A 344 -9.38 -2.74 12.43
CA GLY A 344 -7.98 -2.73 12.00
C GLY A 344 -7.82 -2.90 10.50
N SER A 345 -8.58 -3.81 9.88
CA SER A 345 -8.50 -4.07 8.44
C SER A 345 -8.92 -2.87 7.58
N THR A 346 -9.87 -2.06 8.07
CA THR A 346 -10.28 -0.83 7.38
C THR A 346 -9.36 0.34 7.70
N ALA A 347 -8.99 0.50 8.97
CA ALA A 347 -8.17 1.63 9.44
C ALA A 347 -6.76 1.61 8.85
N ILE A 348 -6.18 0.42 8.62
CA ILE A 348 -4.80 0.31 8.13
C ILE A 348 -4.60 0.88 6.73
N MET A 349 -5.65 0.90 5.91
CA MET A 349 -5.58 1.46 4.56
C MET A 349 -5.23 2.95 4.57
N PHE A 350 -5.63 3.71 5.60
CA PHE A 350 -5.21 5.12 5.73
C PHE A 350 -3.71 5.26 5.94
N VAL A 351 -3.13 4.40 6.77
CA VAL A 351 -1.70 4.38 7.08
C VAL A 351 -0.91 3.97 5.83
N VAL A 352 -1.36 2.92 5.15
CA VAL A 352 -0.74 2.42 3.92
C VAL A 352 -0.79 3.47 2.81
N PHE A 353 -1.92 4.16 2.61
CA PHE A 353 -2.03 5.23 1.60
C PHE A 353 -1.21 6.48 1.93
N ALA A 354 -0.97 6.78 3.20
CA ALA A 354 -0.19 7.94 3.61
C ALA A 354 1.32 7.63 3.63
N TRP A 355 1.71 6.58 4.34
CA TRP A 355 3.09 6.28 4.73
C TRP A 355 3.62 4.94 4.21
N GLY A 356 2.77 4.10 3.60
CA GLY A 356 3.16 2.83 2.99
C GLY A 356 3.19 1.63 3.93
N PHE A 357 3.54 0.46 3.39
CA PHE A 357 3.52 -0.83 4.07
C PHE A 357 4.46 -0.91 5.28
N ASN A 358 5.67 -0.35 5.17
CA ASN A 358 6.66 -0.38 6.27
C ASN A 358 6.13 0.32 7.52
N ALA A 359 5.51 1.50 7.36
CA ALA A 359 4.92 2.23 8.49
C ALA A 359 3.75 1.44 9.12
N ALA A 360 2.94 0.79 8.28
CA ALA A 360 1.84 -0.06 8.73
C ALA A 360 2.33 -1.30 9.52
N LEU A 361 3.40 -1.96 9.08
CA LEU A 361 4.04 -3.06 9.81
C LEU A 361 4.63 -2.60 11.15
N LEU A 362 5.30 -1.45 11.17
CA LEU A 362 5.83 -0.86 12.41
C LEU A 362 4.71 -0.51 13.39
N MET A 363 3.59 0.03 12.91
CA MET A 363 2.39 0.27 13.71
C MET A 363 1.89 -1.04 14.34
N GLY A 364 1.79 -2.12 13.56
CA GLY A 364 1.46 -3.45 14.08
C GLY A 364 2.41 -3.90 15.19
N GLY A 365 3.72 -3.74 14.99
CA GLY A 365 4.74 -4.03 16.00
C GLY A 365 4.57 -3.22 17.29
N VAL A 366 4.27 -1.91 17.17
CA VAL A 366 3.97 -1.04 18.32
C VAL A 366 2.74 -1.53 19.08
N LEU A 367 1.67 -1.95 18.40
CA LEU A 367 0.48 -2.51 19.06
C LEU A 367 0.81 -3.77 19.87
N TYR A 368 1.68 -4.65 19.35
CA TYR A 368 2.16 -5.82 20.09
C TYR A 368 3.03 -5.43 21.30
N ILE A 369 3.88 -4.39 21.18
CA ILE A 369 4.67 -3.89 22.32
C ILE A 369 3.74 -3.30 23.39
N LEU A 370 2.72 -2.53 23.02
CA LEU A 370 1.73 -2.00 23.95
C LEU A 370 0.95 -3.14 24.64
N ALA A 371 0.57 -4.18 23.90
CA ALA A 371 -0.04 -5.38 24.47
C ALA A 371 0.89 -6.06 25.49
N PHE A 372 2.19 -6.15 25.21
CA PHE A 372 3.18 -6.67 26.17
C PHE A 372 3.25 -5.86 27.46
N LEU A 373 3.25 -4.52 27.37
CA LEU A 373 3.31 -3.64 28.54
C LEU A 373 2.08 -3.80 29.44
N LEU A 374 0.89 -4.02 28.84
CA LEU A 374 -0.33 -4.35 29.57
C LEU A 374 -0.25 -5.74 30.18
N PHE A 375 0.32 -6.71 29.46
CA PHE A 375 0.47 -8.09 29.92
C PHE A 375 1.48 -8.24 31.06
N ARG A 376 2.58 -7.48 31.07
CA ARG A 376 3.59 -7.58 32.13
C ARG A 376 3.06 -7.13 33.50
N LYS A 377 2.10 -6.21 33.55
CA LYS A 377 1.54 -5.69 34.81
C LYS A 377 0.46 -6.64 35.33
N GLU A 378 0.73 -7.36 36.41
CA GLU A 378 -0.23 -8.31 37.02
C GLU A 378 -1.47 -7.62 37.63
N LYS A 379 -1.28 -6.44 38.24
CA LYS A 379 -2.41 -5.68 38.84
C LYS A 379 -3.46 -5.33 37.79
N GLY A 380 -4.73 -5.68 38.02
CA GLY A 380 -5.88 -5.27 37.19
C GLY A 380 -6.25 -6.22 36.05
N TRP A 381 -5.72 -7.45 36.05
CA TRP A 381 -6.15 -8.55 35.17
C TRP A 381 -7.27 -9.40 35.77
N ASN A 382 -7.25 -9.64 37.09
CA ASN A 382 -8.33 -10.27 37.86
C ASN A 382 -9.28 -9.22 38.39
#